data_AF-A0AAU6MUU5-F1
#
_entry.id   AF-A0AAU6MUU5-F1
#
_cell.length_a   1.000
_cell.length_b   1.000
_cell.length_c   1.000
_cell.angle_alpha   90.00
_cell.angle_beta   90.00
_cell.angle_gamma   90.00
#
_symmetry.space_group_name_H-M   'P 1'
#
loop_
_entity.id
_entity.type
_entity.pdbx_description
1 polymer ?
#
loop_
_entity_poly.entity_id
_entity_poly.type
_entity_poly.pdbx_seq_one_letter_code
_entity_poly.pdbx_strand_id
1 'polypeptide(L)' 'MAGRPATGQTPVKSFRPPPALWAELEKLAAAEGRKSSDALVEALHDWVKKKRRA' A
#
# COMPACT_ATOMS: atom_id res chain seq x y z
N MET A 1 22.27 -7.93 7.36
CA MET A 1 21.75 -6.66 6.80
C MET A 1 21.04 -7.00 5.48
N ALA A 2 19.73 -7.17 5.49
CA ALA A 2 18.96 -7.44 4.26
C ALA A 2 18.82 -6.12 3.48
N GLY A 3 19.60 -5.97 2.42
CA GLY A 3 19.52 -4.81 1.54
C GLY A 3 18.11 -4.70 0.95
N ARG A 4 17.49 -3.50 1.06
CA ARG A 4 16.30 -3.20 0.28
C ARG A 4 16.61 -3.52 -1.19
N PRO A 5 15.82 -4.36 -1.88
CA PRO A 5 16.03 -4.61 -3.29
C PRO A 5 16.05 -3.26 -4.02
N ALA A 6 16.97 -3.10 -4.98
CA ALA A 6 17.11 -1.86 -5.74
C ALA A 6 15.73 -1.47 -6.30
N THR A 7 15.28 -0.25 -5.95
CA THR A 7 14.01 0.33 -6.38
C THR A 7 13.91 0.24 -7.89
N GLY A 8 12.96 -0.54 -8.40
CA GLY A 8 12.80 -0.81 -9.85
C GLY A 8 12.61 -2.28 -10.23
N GLN A 9 12.88 -3.23 -9.32
CA GLN A 9 12.70 -4.68 -9.58
C GLN A 9 11.36 -5.24 -9.09
N THR A 10 10.50 -4.42 -8.47
CA THR A 10 9.18 -4.90 -8.04
C THR A 10 8.26 -4.94 -9.27
N PRO A 11 7.73 -6.11 -9.66
CA PRO A 11 6.82 -6.20 -10.79
C PRO A 11 5.58 -5.34 -10.54
N VAL A 12 5.21 -4.54 -11.54
CA VAL A 12 4.00 -3.71 -11.49
C VAL A 12 2.80 -4.63 -11.37
N LYS A 13 2.05 -4.50 -10.27
CA LYS A 13 0.78 -5.18 -10.10
C LYS A 13 -0.35 -4.22 -10.47
N SER A 14 -1.12 -4.58 -11.48
CA SER A 14 -2.36 -3.87 -11.83
C SER A 14 -3.45 -4.26 -10.84
N PHE A 15 -3.87 -3.30 -10.03
CA PHE A 15 -5.00 -3.43 -9.12
C PHE A 15 -6.12 -2.50 -9.59
N ARG A 16 -7.35 -3.03 -9.67
CA ARG A 16 -8.55 -2.27 -10.05
C ARG A 16 -9.46 -2.14 -8.82
N PRO A 17 -9.22 -1.16 -7.93
CA PRO A 17 -10.11 -0.91 -6.80
C PRO A 17 -11.44 -0.32 -7.26
N PRO A 18 -12.51 -0.48 -6.46
CA PRO A 18 -13.72 0.32 -6.61
C PRO A 18 -13.37 1.82 -6.56
N PRO A 19 -13.95 2.66 -7.43
CA PRO A 19 -13.56 4.07 -7.55
C PRO A 19 -13.80 4.87 -6.27
N ALA A 20 -14.88 4.57 -5.55
CA ALA A 20 -15.19 5.23 -4.27
C ALA A 20 -14.13 4.95 -3.20
N LEU A 21 -13.68 3.69 -3.08
CA LEU A 21 -12.64 3.31 -2.12
C LEU A 21 -11.30 3.96 -2.46
N TRP A 22 -10.97 4.03 -3.76
CA TRP A 22 -9.73 4.68 -4.20
C TRP A 22 -9.74 6.17 -3.89
N ALA A 23 -10.83 6.87 -4.19
CA ALA A 23 -10.96 8.29 -3.90
C ALA A 23 -10.80 8.60 -2.40
N GLU A 24 -11.36 7.78 -1.52
CA GLU A 24 -11.19 7.95 -0.07
C GLU A 24 -9.73 7.69 0.36
N LEU A 25 -9.08 6.65 -0.19
CA LEU A 25 -7.66 6.39 0.05
C LEU A 25 -6.79 7.56 -0.39
N GLU A 26 -7.04 8.14 -1.57
CA GLU A 26 -6.27 9.29 -2.08
C GLU A 26 -6.45 10.52 -1.21
N LYS A 27 -7.67 10.79 -0.72
CA LYS A 27 -7.92 11.89 0.22
C LYS A 27 -7.14 11.72 1.51
N LEU A 28 -7.18 10.52 2.11
CA LEU A 28 -6.46 10.22 3.34
C LEU A 28 -4.95 10.30 3.14
N ALA A 29 -4.44 9.74 2.04
CA ALA A 29 -3.02 9.80 1.72
C ALA A 29 -2.54 11.24 1.45
N ALA A 30 -3.34 12.04 0.75
CA ALA A 30 -3.05 13.46 0.51
C ALA A 30 -3.04 14.27 1.82
N ALA A 31 -3.97 13.99 2.75
CA ALA A 31 -4.00 14.62 4.06
C ALA A 31 -2.74 14.33 4.89
N GLU A 32 -2.13 13.15 4.72
CA GLU A 32 -0.87 12.77 5.37
C GLU A 32 0.38 13.15 4.57
N GLY A 33 0.24 13.74 3.38
CA GLY A 33 1.36 14.04 2.47
C GLY A 33 2.07 12.80 1.93
N ARG A 34 1.38 11.64 1.91
CA ARG A 34 1.90 10.36 1.44
C ARG A 34 1.32 9.99 0.07
N LYS A 35 1.97 9.05 -0.62
CA LYS A 35 1.42 8.47 -1.86
C LYS A 35 0.37 7.43 -1.52
N SER A 36 -0.73 7.38 -2.28
CA SER A 36 -1.81 6.39 -2.15
C SER A 36 -1.29 4.95 -2.18
N SER A 37 -0.25 4.68 -2.98
CA SER A 37 0.42 3.38 -3.03
C SER A 37 1.14 3.00 -1.73
N ASP A 38 1.70 3.97 -1.02
CA ASP A 38 2.42 3.73 0.25
C ASP A 38 1.41 3.37 1.36
N ALA A 39 0.31 4.13 1.44
CA ALA A 39 -0.82 3.84 2.32
C ALA A 39 -1.45 2.47 2.02
N LEU A 40 -1.58 2.10 0.74
CA LEU A 40 -2.07 0.78 0.34
C LEU A 40 -1.13 -0.34 0.81
N VAL A 41 0.18 -0.17 0.66
CA VAL A 41 1.19 -1.15 1.10
C VAL A 41 1.14 -1.30 2.63
N GLU A 42 1.01 -0.21 3.37
CA GLU A 42 0.87 -0.23 4.83
C GLU A 42 -0.36 -1.03 5.27
N ALA A 43 -1.53 -0.76 4.67
CA ALA A 43 -2.78 -1.49 4.96
C ALA A 43 -2.67 -2.99 4.66
N LEU A 44 -1.99 -3.37 3.56
CA LEU A 44 -1.73 -4.77 3.24
C LEU A 44 -0.83 -5.45 4.28
N HIS A 45 0.22 -4.76 4.75
CA HIS A 45 1.09 -5.27 5.80
C HIS A 45 0.33 -5.48 7.12
N ASP A 46 -0.55 -4.55 7.50
CA ASP A 46 -1.38 -4.66 8.71
C ASP A 46 -2.31 -5.88 8.63
N TRP A 47 -3.00 -6.07 7.51
CA TRP A 47 -3.86 -7.22 7.29
C TRP A 47 -3.11 -8.55 7.41
N VAL A 48 -1.94 -8.66 6.79
CA VAL A 48 -1.11 -9.89 6.86
C VAL A 48 -0.63 -10.13 8.28
N LYS A 49 -0.18 -9.10 9.01
CA LYS A 49 0.22 -9.22 10.42
C LYS A 49 -0.94 -9.68 11.29
N LYS A 50 -2.13 -9.10 11.11
CA LYS A 50 -3.35 -9.50 11.82
C LYS A 50 -3.69 -10.96 11.58
N LYS A 51 -3.56 -11.44 10.35
CA LYS A 51 -3.81 -12.85 9.99
C LYS A 51 -2.75 -13.83 10.49
N ARG A 52 -1.49 -13.40 10.63
CA ARG A 52 -0.41 -14.22 11.19
C ARG A 52 -0.39 -14.26 12.72
N ARG A 53 -1.05 -13.30 13.38
CA ARG A 53 -1.15 -13.22 14.84
C ARG A 53 -2.29 -14.07 15.40
N ALA A 54 -3.27 -14.44 14.57
CA ALA A 54 -4.33 -15.39 14.88
C ALA A 54 -3.85 -16.82 14.64
#